data_AF-E1ZNZ5-F1
#
_entry.id   AF-E1ZNZ5-F1
#
_cell.length_a   1.000
_cell.length_b   1.000
_cell.length_c   1.000
_cell.angle_alpha   90.00
_cell.angle_beta   90.00
_cell.angle_gamma   90.00
#
_symmetry.space_group_name_H-M   'P 1'
#
loop_
_entity.id
_entity.type
_entity.pdbx_description
1 polymer ?
#
loop_
_entity_poly.entity_id
_entity_poly.type
_entity_poly.pdbx_seq_one_letter_code
_entity_poly.pdbx_strand_id
1 'polypeptide(L)'
;MLYDGVPVDLTPEQEEVATFFAVMKETDYMKKDTFLNNFWEGFREVLGHGHVIKSLDKCDFLPFYNWHMAEREPKKNLSKEGGASQEKEKLKKEKDEAEAKYKYALVDGRQEMVGNFRVEPPGLFRGRGEHPKMGKIKKRIYPRDITINIGEGVPIPGHPFTGQQWKEVKHDKSVTWLAFWRDPVNTKEYKYVFLAATSTWKSESDLQKYEKARKLKDFIGGIRDTYTRNWDSRDRAERQMATALYFIDKLALRAGHEKDEDEADTVGCCTLKVENVECAPPNHIKFDFLGKDSIRYENTVDVEDKVFKNVELFKRENQSGKPKKEGDQLFECFDAQDLNVRLKDLMEGLSVKVFRTYNASITLDRLLAEGEEAASAEAETVEGRVADYNRANKEVAILCNHQRSVPKAHENQMEKLQEKLDAVRQEVKDLQADLKRAKAGKKGEDGKVLREEVVAGKLEKKQAQLLKMEITAKSKEDLKTVALGTSKINYLDPRITVAWCKRNEVPIEKVFNKSLLSKFLWAMDVEPEFRF
;
A
#
# COMPACT_ATOMS: atom_id res chain seq x y z
N MET A 1 -18.84 29.75 14.29
CA MET A 1 -19.06 29.68 12.81
C MET A 1 -19.98 30.80 12.37
N LEU A 2 -20.21 30.99 11.07
CA LEU A 2 -21.34 31.80 10.61
C LEU A 2 -22.45 30.88 10.08
N TYR A 3 -23.70 31.26 10.31
CA TYR A 3 -24.88 30.65 9.75
C TYR A 3 -25.74 31.75 9.14
N ASP A 4 -25.96 31.69 7.83
CA ASP A 4 -26.65 32.75 7.07
C ASP A 4 -26.00 34.14 7.28
N GLY A 5 -24.65 34.15 7.34
CA GLY A 5 -23.85 35.35 7.61
C GLY A 5 -23.80 35.81 9.08
N VAL A 6 -24.59 35.19 9.97
CA VAL A 6 -24.67 35.57 11.39
C VAL A 6 -23.78 34.64 12.24
N PRO A 7 -22.97 35.17 13.18
CA PRO A 7 -22.21 34.34 14.10
C PRO A 7 -23.13 33.43 14.95
N VAL A 8 -22.75 32.14 15.03
CA VAL A 8 -23.39 31.16 15.92
C VAL A 8 -22.31 30.47 16.74
N ASP A 9 -22.53 30.47 18.05
CA ASP A 9 -21.72 29.76 19.03
C ASP A 9 -22.09 28.28 19.06
N LEU A 10 -21.06 27.43 19.07
CA LEU A 10 -21.20 25.98 19.14
C LEU A 10 -20.72 25.50 20.51
N THR A 11 -21.31 24.41 21.00
CA THR A 11 -20.72 23.67 22.12
C THR A 11 -19.38 23.03 21.71
N PRO A 12 -18.49 22.66 22.65
CA PRO A 12 -17.22 22.03 22.31
C PRO A 12 -17.34 20.77 21.43
N GLU A 13 -18.37 19.95 21.64
CA GLU A 13 -18.63 18.75 20.83
C GLU A 13 -19.04 19.10 19.39
N GLN A 14 -19.92 20.10 19.24
CA GLN A 14 -20.34 20.60 17.93
C GLN A 14 -19.18 21.28 17.19
N GLU A 15 -18.36 22.04 17.91
CA GLU A 15 -17.17 22.70 17.38
C GLU A 15 -16.12 21.70 16.87
N GLU A 16 -15.90 20.61 17.61
CA GLU A 16 -15.00 19.53 17.20
C GLU A 16 -15.45 18.93 15.84
N VAL A 17 -16.74 18.63 15.69
CA VAL A 17 -17.30 18.08 14.45
C VAL A 17 -17.27 19.09 13.31
N ALA A 18 -17.61 20.35 13.57
CA ALA A 18 -17.51 21.43 12.58
C ALA A 18 -16.07 21.60 12.09
N THR A 19 -15.09 21.47 12.98
CA THR A 19 -13.66 21.54 12.63
C THR A 19 -13.26 20.38 11.71
N PHE A 20 -13.74 19.15 11.94
CA PHE A 20 -13.44 18.03 11.04
C PHE A 20 -13.85 18.29 9.60
N PHE A 21 -14.99 18.95 9.40
CA PHE A 21 -15.49 19.32 8.08
C PHE A 21 -14.73 20.53 7.50
N ALA A 22 -14.50 21.56 8.32
CA ALA A 22 -13.80 22.77 7.89
C ALA A 22 -12.42 22.48 7.28
N VAL A 23 -11.63 21.62 7.92
CA VAL A 23 -10.26 21.27 7.46
C VAL A 23 -10.24 20.44 6.16
N MET A 24 -11.39 19.97 5.70
CA MET A 24 -11.54 19.23 4.45
C MET A 24 -11.78 20.14 3.23
N LYS A 25 -11.90 21.47 3.42
CA LYS A 25 -12.26 22.46 2.39
C LYS A 25 -11.54 22.29 1.04
N GLU A 26 -10.24 22.03 1.05
CA GLU A 26 -9.41 21.90 -0.17
C GLU A 26 -9.30 20.47 -0.72
N THR A 27 -10.06 19.52 -0.16
CA THR A 27 -10.03 18.11 -0.59
C THR A 27 -11.14 17.81 -1.58
N ASP A 28 -10.93 16.82 -2.45
CA ASP A 28 -11.93 16.41 -3.44
C ASP A 28 -13.20 15.81 -2.81
N TYR A 29 -13.17 15.45 -1.52
CA TYR A 29 -14.37 15.00 -0.79
C TYR A 29 -15.44 16.09 -0.70
N MET A 30 -15.06 17.37 -0.70
CA MET A 30 -16.02 18.49 -0.63
C MET A 30 -16.85 18.66 -1.91
N LYS A 31 -16.46 17.95 -2.98
CA LYS A 31 -17.19 17.93 -4.26
C LYS A 31 -18.16 16.75 -4.36
N LYS A 32 -18.24 15.90 -3.33
CA LYS A 32 -19.02 14.66 -3.35
C LYS A 32 -20.30 14.78 -2.53
N ASP A 33 -21.45 14.65 -3.19
CA ASP A 33 -22.76 14.76 -2.53
C ASP A 33 -22.93 13.74 -1.39
N THR A 34 -22.52 12.49 -1.61
CA THR A 34 -22.56 11.45 -0.56
C THR A 34 -21.79 11.86 0.69
N PHE A 35 -20.63 12.53 0.53
CA PHE A 35 -19.83 13.02 1.65
C PHE A 35 -20.55 14.15 2.39
N LEU A 36 -21.06 15.14 1.66
CA LEU A 36 -21.78 16.29 2.22
C LEU A 36 -23.06 15.84 2.96
N ASN A 37 -23.82 14.94 2.36
CA ASN A 37 -25.07 14.41 2.92
C ASN A 37 -24.84 13.61 4.21
N ASN A 38 -23.87 12.68 4.19
CA ASN A 38 -23.53 11.89 5.38
C ASN A 38 -22.95 12.75 6.51
N PHE A 39 -22.14 13.76 6.18
CA PHE A 39 -21.67 14.72 7.17
C PHE A 39 -22.85 15.48 7.79
N TRP A 40 -23.75 16.01 6.95
CA TRP A 40 -24.89 16.80 7.41
C TRP A 40 -25.85 15.99 8.28
N GLU A 41 -26.12 14.73 7.92
CA GLU A 41 -26.89 13.81 8.75
C GLU A 41 -26.29 13.71 10.15
N GLY A 42 -24.99 13.36 10.25
CA GLY A 42 -24.32 13.24 11.55
C GLY A 42 -24.20 14.57 12.29
N PHE A 43 -23.97 15.69 11.59
CA PHE A 43 -23.83 16.99 12.24
C PHE A 43 -25.16 17.46 12.82
N ARG A 44 -26.30 17.19 12.15
CA ARG A 44 -27.63 17.47 12.71
C ARG A 44 -27.90 16.69 14.00
N GLU A 45 -27.46 15.44 14.09
CA GLU A 45 -27.57 14.66 15.33
C GLU A 45 -26.81 15.33 16.49
N VAL A 46 -25.59 15.80 16.22
CA VAL A 46 -24.73 16.48 17.21
C VAL A 46 -25.25 17.87 17.58
N LEU A 47 -25.86 18.59 16.63
CA LEU A 47 -26.51 19.88 16.87
C LEU A 47 -27.78 19.71 17.73
N GLY A 48 -28.52 18.63 17.53
CA GLY A 48 -29.80 18.35 18.19
C GLY A 48 -30.99 19.08 17.53
N HIS A 49 -32.20 18.59 17.80
CA HIS A 49 -33.43 19.04 17.12
C HIS A 49 -33.75 20.54 17.31
N GLY A 50 -33.35 21.15 18.43
CA GLY A 50 -33.64 22.54 18.77
C GLY A 50 -32.67 23.58 18.20
N HIS A 51 -31.58 23.17 17.54
CA HIS A 51 -30.51 24.09 17.14
C HIS A 51 -30.94 25.08 16.04
N VAL A 52 -30.38 26.29 16.00
CA VAL A 52 -30.68 27.32 14.98
C VAL A 52 -30.18 26.96 13.58
N ILE A 53 -29.15 26.11 13.51
CA ILE A 53 -28.54 25.64 12.27
C ILE A 53 -29.41 24.52 11.70
N LYS A 54 -30.05 24.78 10.55
CA LYS A 54 -31.01 23.87 9.91
C LYS A 54 -30.63 23.42 8.51
N SER A 55 -29.57 23.98 7.93
CA SER A 55 -29.13 23.63 6.58
C SER A 55 -27.63 23.82 6.38
N LEU A 56 -27.00 22.90 5.64
CA LEU A 56 -25.56 22.89 5.40
C LEU A 56 -25.11 24.03 4.48
N ASP A 57 -25.90 24.36 3.46
CA ASP A 57 -25.65 25.43 2.48
C ASP A 57 -25.52 26.82 3.13
N LYS A 58 -26.23 27.05 4.23
CA LYS A 58 -26.16 28.29 5.01
C LYS A 58 -24.99 28.34 5.98
N CYS A 59 -24.24 27.25 6.16
CA CYS A 59 -23.12 27.19 7.08
C CYS A 59 -21.84 27.71 6.44
N ASP A 60 -21.18 28.67 7.08
CA ASP A 60 -19.82 29.08 6.74
C ASP A 60 -18.81 28.57 7.77
N PHE A 61 -17.97 27.62 7.31
CA PHE A 61 -16.89 27.00 8.06
C PHE A 61 -15.53 27.70 7.85
N LEU A 62 -15.47 28.76 7.05
CA LEU A 62 -14.22 29.48 6.77
C LEU A 62 -13.51 30.01 8.03
N PRO A 63 -14.20 30.50 9.09
CA PRO A 63 -13.52 30.87 10.33
C PRO A 63 -12.71 29.72 10.95
N PHE A 64 -13.26 28.51 10.97
CA PHE A 64 -12.55 27.32 11.47
C PHE A 64 -11.37 26.94 10.58
N TYR A 65 -11.56 27.00 9.25
CA TYR A 65 -10.51 26.69 8.29
C TYR A 65 -9.31 27.65 8.44
N ASN A 66 -9.60 28.96 8.49
CA ASN A 66 -8.59 30.01 8.59
C ASN A 66 -7.83 29.91 9.92
N TRP A 67 -8.54 29.72 11.04
CA TRP A 67 -7.91 29.47 12.33
C TRP A 67 -7.00 28.25 12.28
N HIS A 68 -7.48 27.13 11.72
CA HIS A 68 -6.68 25.90 11.63
C HIS A 68 -5.44 26.07 10.75
N MET A 69 -5.52 26.84 9.66
CA MET A 69 -4.35 27.13 8.84
C MET A 69 -3.36 28.05 9.54
N ALA A 70 -3.84 29.09 10.24
CA ALA A 70 -3.01 29.96 11.06
C ALA A 70 -2.28 29.17 12.17
N GLU A 71 -2.93 28.19 12.80
CA GLU A 71 -2.29 27.29 13.79
C GLU A 71 -1.24 26.33 13.20
N ARG A 72 -1.31 26.06 11.89
CA ARG A 72 -0.35 25.20 11.20
C ARG A 72 0.90 25.95 10.75
N GLU A 73 0.81 27.24 10.47
CA GLU A 73 1.93 28.05 9.95
C GLU A 73 3.11 28.14 10.92
N PRO A 74 2.93 28.46 12.22
CA PRO A 74 4.03 28.45 13.20
C PRO A 74 4.71 27.09 13.30
N LYS A 75 3.92 26.00 13.33
CA LYS A 75 4.45 24.61 13.35
C LYS A 75 5.25 24.26 12.10
N LYS A 76 4.91 24.86 10.95
CA LYS A 76 5.63 24.68 9.68
C LYS A 76 6.90 25.53 9.63
N ASN A 77 6.88 26.74 10.18
CA ASN A 77 8.05 27.63 10.21
C ASN A 77 9.10 27.16 11.23
N LEU A 78 8.68 26.57 12.35
CA LEU A 78 9.52 25.77 13.28
C LEU A 78 10.22 24.56 12.62
N SER A 79 9.98 24.25 11.34
CA SER A 79 10.72 23.20 10.64
C SER A 79 11.83 23.71 9.71
N LYS A 80 11.91 25.03 9.48
CA LYS A 80 12.80 25.63 8.47
C LYS A 80 13.97 26.41 9.05
N GLU A 81 13.86 26.99 10.23
CA GLU A 81 14.94 27.74 10.88
C GLU A 81 15.70 26.84 11.86
N GLY A 82 17.03 26.75 11.72
CA GLY A 82 17.89 25.76 12.40
C GLY A 82 17.84 25.73 13.94
N GLY A 83 17.30 26.77 14.59
CA GLY A 83 17.07 26.82 16.05
C GLY A 83 15.86 26.04 16.54
N ALA A 84 14.91 25.70 15.66
CA ALA A 84 13.70 24.96 16.01
C ALA A 84 13.90 23.43 16.09
N SER A 85 15.14 22.97 15.89
CA SER A 85 15.53 21.58 16.12
C SER A 85 15.43 21.19 17.60
N GLN A 86 15.87 22.06 18.52
CA GLN A 86 15.90 21.79 19.95
C GLN A 86 14.50 21.79 20.59
N GLU A 87 13.64 22.76 20.28
CA GLU A 87 12.27 22.79 20.80
C GLU A 87 11.44 21.62 20.26
N LYS A 88 11.59 21.31 18.96
CA LYS A 88 10.94 20.15 18.35
C LYS A 88 11.45 18.82 18.92
N GLU A 89 12.75 18.73 19.20
CA GLU A 89 13.34 17.57 19.85
C GLU A 89 12.85 17.44 21.30
N LYS A 90 12.72 18.56 22.03
CA LYS A 90 12.14 18.60 23.38
C LYS A 90 10.69 18.13 23.38
N LEU A 91 9.83 18.70 22.52
CA LEU A 91 8.43 18.28 22.38
C LEU A 91 8.29 16.81 21.98
N LYS A 92 9.18 16.33 21.09
CA LYS A 92 9.24 14.92 20.71
C LYS A 92 9.64 14.05 21.89
N LYS A 93 10.65 14.46 22.67
CA LYS A 93 11.13 13.73 23.86
C LYS A 93 10.05 13.67 24.94
N GLU A 94 9.40 14.79 25.27
CA GLU A 94 8.28 14.85 26.21
C GLU A 94 7.14 13.92 25.78
N LYS A 95 6.79 13.93 24.49
CA LYS A 95 5.80 13.00 23.94
C LYS A 95 6.26 11.54 24.03
N ASP A 96 7.52 11.26 23.68
CA ASP A 96 8.07 9.92 23.69
C ASP A 96 8.15 9.33 25.11
N GLU A 97 8.45 10.16 26.11
CA GLU A 97 8.43 9.83 27.55
C GLU A 97 7.00 9.58 28.05
N ALA A 98 6.05 10.46 27.72
CA ALA A 98 4.65 10.30 28.10
C ALA A 98 4.02 9.02 27.51
N GLU A 99 4.47 8.62 26.32
CA GLU A 99 3.98 7.42 25.64
C GLU A 99 4.82 6.16 25.90
N ALA A 100 5.96 6.27 26.60
CA ALA A 100 6.93 5.18 26.77
C ALA A 100 6.27 3.90 27.33
N LYS A 101 5.38 4.06 28.31
CA LYS A 101 4.66 2.97 28.97
C LYS A 101 3.64 2.23 28.10
N TYR A 102 3.27 2.78 26.94
CA TYR A 102 2.31 2.16 26.00
C TYR A 102 2.99 1.52 24.78
N LYS A 103 4.30 1.78 24.59
CA LYS A 103 5.05 1.34 23.42
C LYS A 103 5.46 -0.14 23.48
N TYR A 104 5.39 -0.77 24.65
CA TYR A 104 5.86 -2.12 24.86
C TYR A 104 4.85 -2.96 25.66
N ALA A 105 4.84 -4.25 25.38
CA ALA A 105 4.15 -5.28 26.12
C ALA A 105 5.15 -6.38 26.54
N LEU A 106 4.90 -7.05 27.66
CA LEU A 106 5.66 -8.23 28.07
C LEU A 106 4.94 -9.48 27.55
N VAL A 107 5.60 -10.25 26.70
CA VAL A 107 5.06 -11.45 26.07
C VAL A 107 6.07 -12.58 26.28
N ASP A 108 5.67 -13.63 26.99
CA ASP A 108 6.53 -14.79 27.31
C ASP A 108 7.90 -14.40 27.90
N GLY A 109 7.91 -13.39 28.78
CA GLY A 109 9.12 -12.87 29.41
C GLY A 109 9.96 -11.93 28.53
N ARG A 110 9.55 -11.65 27.30
CA ARG A 110 10.22 -10.73 26.37
C ARG A 110 9.48 -9.42 26.23
N GLN A 111 10.23 -8.32 26.21
CA GLN A 111 9.68 -7.01 25.94
C GLN A 111 9.49 -6.82 24.43
N GLU A 112 8.24 -6.74 24.00
CA GLU A 112 7.84 -6.65 22.60
C GLU A 112 7.20 -5.30 22.31
N MET A 113 7.53 -4.68 21.17
CA MET A 113 6.96 -3.38 20.81
C MET A 113 5.50 -3.54 20.38
N VAL A 114 4.64 -2.60 20.79
CA VAL A 114 3.23 -2.53 20.36
C VAL A 114 3.14 -1.69 19.09
N GLY A 115 2.45 -2.20 18.07
CA GLY A 115 2.40 -1.56 16.75
C GLY A 115 1.53 -0.31 16.72
N ASN A 116 0.26 -0.44 17.10
CA ASN A 116 -0.75 0.62 16.99
C ASN A 116 -1.45 0.89 18.33
N PHE A 117 -0.67 1.20 19.37
CA PHE A 117 -1.16 1.48 20.72
C PHE A 117 -2.02 2.74 20.83
N ARG A 118 -1.98 3.66 19.85
CA ARG A 118 -2.83 4.85 19.81
C ARG A 118 -4.17 4.49 19.17
N VAL A 119 -5.24 4.67 19.92
CA VAL A 119 -6.60 4.58 19.41
C VAL A 119 -6.81 5.66 18.33
N GLU A 120 -7.48 5.30 17.24
CA GLU A 120 -7.75 6.22 16.14
C GLU A 120 -8.56 7.44 16.65
N PRO A 121 -8.16 8.68 16.33
CA PRO A 121 -8.91 9.86 16.75
C PRO A 121 -10.26 9.94 16.02
N PRO A 122 -11.25 10.65 16.60
CA PRO A 122 -12.49 10.96 15.90
C PRO A 122 -12.22 11.81 14.64
N GLY A 123 -13.19 11.81 13.72
CA GLY A 123 -13.08 12.57 12.47
C GLY A 123 -14.15 12.19 11.47
N LEU A 124 -14.00 12.57 10.20
CA LEU A 124 -14.90 12.12 9.12
C LEU A 124 -14.35 10.86 8.44
N PHE A 125 -15.23 9.90 8.17
CA PHE A 125 -14.89 8.69 7.44
C PHE A 125 -14.56 9.03 5.99
N ARG A 126 -13.40 8.56 5.53
CA ARG A 126 -12.86 8.83 4.20
C ARG A 126 -12.68 7.51 3.48
N GLY A 127 -13.80 6.84 3.22
CA GLY A 127 -13.83 5.65 2.40
C GLY A 127 -13.19 5.90 1.03
N ARG A 128 -12.56 4.88 0.46
CA ARG A 128 -11.94 4.95 -0.87
C ARG A 128 -12.99 4.73 -1.96
N GLY A 129 -12.76 5.28 -3.16
CA GLY A 129 -13.71 5.24 -4.26
C GLY A 129 -15.03 5.95 -3.95
N GLU A 130 -16.13 5.41 -4.47
CA GLU A 130 -17.50 5.86 -4.20
C GLU A 130 -18.11 5.12 -3.00
N HIS A 131 -17.42 5.16 -1.86
CA HIS A 131 -17.89 4.48 -0.65
C HIS A 131 -19.14 5.18 -0.08
N PRO A 132 -20.25 4.45 0.13
CA PRO A 132 -21.54 5.04 0.54
C PRO A 132 -21.54 5.70 1.93
N LYS A 133 -20.54 5.40 2.79
CA LYS A 133 -20.40 5.95 4.15
C LYS A 133 -19.43 7.12 4.26
N MET A 134 -18.78 7.55 3.17
CA MET A 134 -17.86 8.69 3.24
C MET A 134 -18.55 9.92 3.83
N GLY A 135 -17.88 10.68 4.68
CA GLY A 135 -18.47 11.83 5.38
C GLY A 135 -19.13 11.49 6.71
N LYS A 136 -19.45 10.21 7.00
CA LYS A 136 -19.98 9.83 8.32
C LYS A 136 -19.00 10.16 9.45
N ILE A 137 -19.53 10.62 10.59
CA ILE A 137 -18.73 10.95 11.77
C ILE A 137 -18.20 9.66 12.41
N LYS A 138 -16.88 9.51 12.44
CA LYS A 138 -16.17 8.55 13.29
C LYS A 138 -16.15 9.08 14.71
N LYS A 139 -16.97 8.48 15.57
CA LYS A 139 -17.07 8.84 16.98
C LYS A 139 -15.79 8.52 17.74
N ARG A 140 -15.56 9.26 18.82
CA ARG A 140 -14.45 9.02 19.75
C ARG A 140 -14.66 7.69 20.48
N ILE A 141 -13.60 6.90 20.55
CA ILE A 141 -13.58 5.63 21.28
C ILE A 141 -13.15 5.89 22.73
N TYR A 142 -13.90 5.34 23.67
CA TYR A 142 -13.67 5.46 25.10
C TYR A 142 -13.34 4.11 25.74
N PRO A 143 -12.85 4.07 26.99
CA PRO A 143 -12.57 2.80 27.68
C PRO A 143 -13.74 1.81 27.68
N ARG A 144 -14.97 2.32 27.84
CA ARG A 144 -16.20 1.52 27.79
C ARG A 144 -16.47 0.82 26.45
N ASP A 145 -15.73 1.18 25.39
CA ASP A 145 -15.83 0.59 24.06
C ASP A 145 -14.72 -0.46 23.80
N ILE A 146 -13.68 -0.49 24.64
CA ILE A 146 -12.45 -1.24 24.43
C ILE A 146 -12.45 -2.51 25.29
N THR A 147 -12.24 -3.65 24.63
CA THR A 147 -11.92 -4.93 25.27
C THR A 147 -10.41 -5.11 25.34
N ILE A 148 -9.87 -5.41 26.51
CA ILE A 148 -8.45 -5.71 26.75
C ILE A 148 -8.24 -7.22 26.79
N ASN A 149 -7.14 -7.72 26.22
CA ASN A 149 -6.68 -9.08 26.43
C ASN A 149 -5.29 -9.07 27.06
N ILE A 150 -5.16 -9.75 28.19
CA ILE A 150 -3.96 -9.73 29.03
C ILE A 150 -3.80 -11.07 29.74
N GLY A 151 -2.60 -11.38 30.24
CA GLY A 151 -2.37 -12.57 31.05
C GLY A 151 -3.24 -12.60 32.32
N GLU A 152 -3.67 -13.81 32.72
CA GLU A 152 -4.40 -14.01 33.96
C GLU A 152 -3.53 -13.61 35.17
N GLY A 153 -4.13 -12.91 36.14
CA GLY A 153 -3.42 -12.41 37.33
C GLY A 153 -2.46 -11.23 37.08
N VAL A 154 -2.32 -10.76 35.84
CA VAL A 154 -1.51 -9.58 35.51
C VAL A 154 -2.31 -8.31 35.83
N PRO A 155 -1.68 -7.26 36.40
CA PRO A 155 -2.35 -5.98 36.64
C PRO A 155 -3.00 -5.41 35.37
N ILE A 156 -4.30 -5.11 35.47
CA ILE A 156 -5.07 -4.54 34.35
C ILE A 156 -4.57 -3.11 34.08
N PRO A 157 -4.29 -2.73 32.81
CA PRO A 157 -3.82 -1.39 32.48
C PRO A 157 -4.83 -0.30 32.91
N GLY A 158 -4.35 0.78 33.52
CA GLY A 158 -5.19 1.94 33.84
C GLY A 158 -5.47 2.85 32.63
N HIS A 159 -6.48 3.72 32.73
CA HIS A 159 -6.81 4.74 31.73
C HIS A 159 -7.13 6.10 32.39
N PRO A 160 -6.98 7.24 31.69
CA PRO A 160 -7.14 8.56 32.28
C PRO A 160 -8.60 9.02 32.48
N PHE A 161 -9.59 8.26 32.00
CA PHE A 161 -11.01 8.67 32.08
C PHE A 161 -11.64 8.32 33.43
N THR A 162 -11.74 9.30 34.32
CA THR A 162 -12.38 9.15 35.64
C THR A 162 -13.81 8.60 35.53
N GLY A 163 -14.16 7.62 36.36
CA GLY A 163 -15.50 7.02 36.41
C GLY A 163 -15.83 6.05 35.27
N GLN A 164 -14.92 5.83 34.32
CA GLN A 164 -15.09 4.80 33.29
C GLN A 164 -14.35 3.51 33.65
N GLN A 165 -14.76 2.42 33.00
CA GLN A 165 -14.09 1.13 33.07
C GLN A 165 -13.89 0.61 31.64
N TRP A 166 -12.96 -0.33 31.47
CA TRP A 166 -12.87 -1.09 30.24
C TRP A 166 -14.18 -1.82 29.95
N LYS A 167 -14.50 -2.01 28.67
CA LYS A 167 -15.69 -2.77 28.26
C LYS A 167 -15.67 -4.18 28.83
N GLU A 168 -14.53 -4.84 28.69
CA GLU A 168 -14.30 -6.22 29.08
C GLU A 168 -12.79 -6.47 29.21
N VAL A 169 -12.39 -7.37 30.10
CA VAL A 169 -11.02 -7.89 30.19
C VAL A 169 -11.05 -9.39 29.93
N LYS A 170 -10.24 -9.85 28.98
CA LYS A 170 -10.10 -11.24 28.56
C LYS A 170 -8.70 -11.78 28.84
N HIS A 171 -8.61 -13.10 28.89
CA HIS A 171 -7.38 -13.87 29.08
C HIS A 171 -7.25 -14.98 28.02
N ASP A 172 -7.55 -14.63 26.76
CA ASP A 172 -7.53 -15.55 25.64
C ASP A 172 -6.11 -15.75 25.11
N LYS A 173 -5.56 -16.94 25.34
CA LYS A 173 -4.22 -17.36 24.92
C LYS A 173 -4.18 -17.84 23.46
N SER A 174 -5.32 -17.97 22.78
CA SER A 174 -5.41 -18.44 21.39
C SER A 174 -5.25 -17.33 20.35
N VAL A 175 -5.14 -16.07 20.80
CA VAL A 175 -5.13 -14.88 19.94
C VAL A 175 -3.86 -14.06 20.15
N THR A 176 -3.57 -13.16 19.20
CA THR A 176 -2.37 -12.29 19.24
C THR A 176 -2.67 -10.80 19.40
N TRP A 177 -3.95 -10.41 19.50
CA TRP A 177 -4.35 -9.03 19.74
C TRP A 177 -4.31 -8.71 21.24
N LEU A 178 -3.96 -7.46 21.57
CA LEU A 178 -3.84 -6.95 22.94
C LEU A 178 -5.09 -6.19 23.39
N ALA A 179 -5.75 -5.54 22.44
CA ALA A 179 -7.01 -4.85 22.67
C ALA A 179 -7.82 -4.80 21.37
N PHE A 180 -9.13 -4.66 21.47
CA PHE A 180 -9.98 -4.37 20.32
C PHE A 180 -11.20 -3.53 20.68
N TRP A 181 -11.81 -2.93 19.68
CA TRP A 181 -13.12 -2.26 19.76
C TRP A 181 -13.88 -2.43 18.44
N ARG A 182 -15.19 -2.14 18.45
CA ARG A 182 -15.99 -2.10 17.20
C ARG A 182 -15.73 -0.80 16.45
N ASP A 183 -15.60 -0.87 15.13
CA ASP A 183 -15.45 0.34 14.32
C ASP A 183 -16.73 1.20 14.41
N PRO A 184 -16.61 2.52 14.66
CA PRO A 184 -17.78 3.38 14.90
C PRO A 184 -18.60 3.66 13.63
N VAL A 185 -18.07 3.37 12.43
CA VAL A 185 -18.73 3.56 11.14
C VAL A 185 -19.15 2.23 10.53
N ASN A 186 -18.28 1.22 10.62
CA ASN A 186 -18.54 -0.14 10.19
C ASN A 186 -18.73 -1.04 11.42
N THR A 187 -19.90 -0.99 12.05
CA THR A 187 -20.16 -1.66 13.34
C THR A 187 -20.05 -3.20 13.32
N LYS A 188 -20.04 -3.81 12.13
CA LYS A 188 -19.75 -5.23 11.90
C LYS A 188 -18.25 -5.57 11.99
N GLU A 189 -17.38 -4.58 11.79
CA GLU A 189 -15.93 -4.71 11.81
C GLU A 189 -15.35 -4.40 13.19
N TYR A 190 -14.18 -4.99 13.45
CA TYR A 190 -13.41 -4.78 14.66
C TYR A 190 -12.05 -4.17 14.34
N LYS A 191 -11.60 -3.27 15.20
CA LYS A 191 -10.26 -2.68 15.19
C LYS A 191 -9.45 -3.29 16.30
N TYR A 192 -8.20 -3.65 16.01
CA TYR A 192 -7.34 -4.39 16.94
C TYR A 192 -6.03 -3.65 17.17
N VAL A 193 -5.51 -3.76 18.38
CA VAL A 193 -4.12 -3.43 18.73
C VAL A 193 -3.30 -4.70 18.68
N PHE A 194 -2.23 -4.70 17.88
CA PHE A 194 -1.29 -5.82 17.78
C PHE A 194 0.13 -5.41 18.19
N LEU A 195 0.98 -6.40 18.43
CA LEU A 195 2.42 -6.19 18.45
C LEU A 195 2.92 -5.64 17.10
N ALA A 196 4.05 -4.92 17.15
CA ALA A 196 4.70 -4.31 16.01
C ALA A 196 5.21 -5.37 15.02
N ALA A 197 5.44 -4.96 13.77
CA ALA A 197 5.92 -5.85 12.71
C ALA A 197 7.30 -6.46 12.99
N THR A 198 8.06 -5.88 13.92
CA THR A 198 9.38 -6.34 14.38
C THR A 198 9.31 -7.32 15.55
N SER A 199 8.11 -7.62 16.06
CA SER A 199 7.94 -8.53 17.19
C SER A 199 8.14 -9.99 16.77
N THR A 200 8.55 -10.83 17.72
CA THR A 200 8.80 -12.26 17.47
C THR A 200 7.62 -12.93 16.73
N TRP A 201 6.39 -12.76 17.23
CA TRP A 201 5.20 -13.36 16.62
C TRP A 201 4.92 -12.88 15.19
N LYS A 202 5.16 -11.59 14.89
CA LYS A 202 4.92 -11.05 13.55
C LYS A 202 6.03 -11.46 12.58
N SER A 203 7.28 -11.49 13.02
CA SER A 203 8.42 -11.96 12.21
C SER A 203 8.28 -13.44 11.86
N GLU A 204 7.94 -14.30 12.84
CA GLU A 204 7.70 -15.73 12.65
C GLU A 204 6.54 -15.97 11.66
N SER A 205 5.42 -15.26 11.83
CA SER A 205 4.28 -15.36 10.92
C SER A 205 4.63 -14.89 9.50
N ASP A 206 5.49 -13.88 9.35
CA ASP A 206 5.90 -13.36 8.03
C ASP A 206 6.87 -14.35 7.33
N LEU A 207 7.80 -14.95 8.07
CA LEU A 207 8.66 -16.05 7.58
C LEU A 207 7.81 -17.24 7.11
N GLN A 208 6.90 -17.74 7.96
CA GLN A 208 6.04 -18.88 7.64
C GLN A 208 5.14 -18.62 6.43
N LYS A 209 4.70 -17.38 6.21
CA LYS A 209 3.97 -16.97 5.01
C LYS A 209 4.81 -17.21 3.75
N TYR A 210 6.09 -16.83 3.76
CA TYR A 210 6.98 -17.07 2.62
C TYR A 210 7.38 -18.54 2.47
N GLU A 211 7.58 -19.28 3.56
CA GLU A 211 7.82 -20.73 3.50
C GLU A 211 6.63 -21.49 2.90
N LYS A 212 5.39 -21.09 3.22
CA LYS A 212 4.20 -21.64 2.53
C LYS A 212 4.20 -21.32 1.05
N ALA A 213 4.61 -20.12 0.65
CA ALA A 213 4.71 -19.75 -0.76
C ALA A 213 5.83 -20.52 -1.48
N ARG A 214 6.96 -20.79 -0.82
CA ARG A 214 8.04 -21.65 -1.35
C ARG A 214 7.57 -23.09 -1.50
N LYS A 215 6.91 -23.66 -0.49
CA LYS A 215 6.33 -25.01 -0.56
C LYS A 215 5.34 -25.14 -1.72
N LEU A 216 4.57 -24.10 -2.05
CA LEU A 216 3.69 -24.13 -3.23
C LEU A 216 4.46 -24.40 -4.54
N LYS A 217 5.73 -23.98 -4.67
CA LYS A 217 6.56 -24.24 -5.86
C LYS A 217 6.64 -25.73 -6.21
N ASP A 218 6.70 -26.60 -5.20
CA ASP A 218 6.82 -28.05 -5.39
C ASP A 218 5.48 -28.70 -5.79
N PHE A 219 4.36 -28.05 -5.48
CA PHE A 219 3.00 -28.55 -5.73
C PHE A 219 2.33 -27.88 -6.94
N ILE A 220 2.86 -26.75 -7.41
CA ILE A 220 2.18 -25.91 -8.41
C ILE A 220 1.94 -26.67 -9.72
N GLY A 221 2.85 -27.54 -10.15
CA GLY A 221 2.67 -28.37 -11.35
C GLY A 221 1.42 -29.24 -11.27
N GLY A 222 1.30 -30.06 -10.22
CA GLY A 222 0.12 -30.93 -10.02
C GLY A 222 -1.18 -30.16 -9.80
N ILE A 223 -1.12 -28.98 -9.17
CA ILE A 223 -2.29 -28.09 -9.04
C ILE A 223 -2.74 -27.60 -10.42
N ARG A 224 -1.79 -27.19 -11.27
CA ARG A 224 -2.06 -26.74 -12.64
C ARG A 224 -2.65 -27.85 -13.49
N ASP A 225 -2.12 -29.06 -13.39
CA ASP A 225 -2.67 -30.23 -14.09
C ASP A 225 -4.09 -30.56 -13.61
N THR A 226 -4.35 -30.36 -12.32
CA THR A 226 -5.67 -30.63 -11.73
C THR A 226 -6.72 -29.63 -12.20
N TYR A 227 -6.47 -28.32 -12.13
CA TYR A 227 -7.45 -27.37 -12.64
C TYR A 227 -7.61 -27.48 -14.17
N THR A 228 -6.54 -27.83 -14.90
CA THR A 228 -6.59 -27.97 -16.37
C THR A 228 -7.51 -29.11 -16.78
N ARG A 229 -7.42 -30.27 -16.11
CA ARG A 229 -8.37 -31.38 -16.31
C ARG A 229 -9.80 -30.99 -15.95
N ASN A 230 -9.97 -30.21 -14.89
CA ASN A 230 -11.28 -29.82 -14.39
C ASN A 230 -12.01 -28.78 -15.26
N TRP A 231 -11.37 -28.18 -16.27
CA TRP A 231 -12.07 -27.35 -17.25
C TRP A 231 -13.14 -28.09 -18.05
N ASP A 232 -12.98 -29.42 -18.21
CA ASP A 232 -13.92 -30.30 -18.88
C ASP A 232 -14.82 -31.08 -17.90
N SER A 233 -14.84 -30.73 -16.60
CA SER A 233 -15.69 -31.42 -15.62
C SER A 233 -17.17 -31.28 -15.97
N ARG A 234 -17.95 -32.34 -15.69
CA ARG A 234 -19.41 -32.29 -15.83
C ARG A 234 -20.03 -31.44 -14.72
N ASP A 235 -19.37 -31.34 -13.57
CA ASP A 235 -19.78 -30.47 -12.49
C ASP A 235 -19.42 -29.02 -12.85
N ARG A 236 -20.45 -28.16 -12.83
CA ARG A 236 -20.29 -26.73 -13.12
C ARG A 236 -19.51 -26.01 -12.03
N ALA A 237 -19.67 -26.39 -10.76
CA ALA A 237 -18.93 -25.80 -9.66
C ALA A 237 -17.43 -26.08 -9.82
N GLU A 238 -17.06 -27.32 -10.15
CA GLU A 238 -15.66 -27.68 -10.42
C GLU A 238 -15.08 -26.92 -11.60
N ARG A 239 -15.83 -26.77 -12.71
CA ARG A 239 -15.37 -25.99 -13.86
C ARG A 239 -15.17 -24.52 -13.51
N GLN A 240 -16.13 -23.90 -12.81
CA GLN A 240 -16.03 -22.51 -12.38
C GLN A 240 -14.84 -22.30 -11.43
N MET A 241 -14.66 -23.17 -10.43
CA MET A 241 -13.51 -23.14 -9.53
C MET A 241 -12.18 -23.29 -10.27
N ALA A 242 -12.11 -24.22 -11.23
CA ALA A 242 -10.91 -24.44 -12.04
C ALA A 242 -10.56 -23.24 -12.92
N THR A 243 -11.55 -22.60 -13.54
CA THR A 243 -11.37 -21.37 -14.32
C THR A 243 -10.97 -20.19 -13.43
N ALA A 244 -11.59 -20.02 -12.27
CA ALA A 244 -11.20 -18.97 -11.33
C ALA A 244 -9.80 -19.17 -10.75
N LEU A 245 -9.42 -20.41 -10.43
CA LEU A 245 -8.08 -20.73 -9.95
C LEU A 245 -7.02 -20.44 -11.01
N TYR A 246 -7.31 -20.69 -12.30
CA TYR A 246 -6.47 -20.27 -13.42
C TYR A 246 -6.24 -18.75 -13.44
N PHE A 247 -7.29 -17.94 -13.26
CA PHE A 247 -7.14 -16.49 -13.18
C PHE A 247 -6.33 -16.03 -11.96
N ILE A 248 -6.51 -16.65 -10.80
CA ILE A 248 -5.71 -16.35 -9.61
C ILE A 248 -4.23 -16.71 -9.83
N ASP A 249 -3.94 -17.87 -10.43
CA ASP A 249 -2.58 -18.32 -10.71
C ASP A 249 -1.90 -17.47 -11.80
N LYS A 250 -2.56 -17.22 -12.93
CA LYS A 250 -1.92 -16.54 -14.06
C LYS A 250 -1.91 -15.02 -13.95
N LEU A 251 -2.95 -14.44 -13.36
CA LEU A 251 -3.15 -12.98 -13.33
C LEU A 251 -2.96 -12.39 -11.94
N ALA A 252 -2.63 -13.21 -10.93
CA ALA A 252 -2.43 -12.78 -9.54
C ALA A 252 -3.62 -11.99 -8.94
N LEU A 253 -4.84 -12.27 -9.44
CA LEU A 253 -6.07 -11.68 -8.92
C LEU A 253 -6.26 -12.06 -7.45
N ARG A 254 -6.85 -11.14 -6.69
CA ARG A 254 -7.34 -11.47 -5.34
C ARG A 254 -8.62 -12.28 -5.49
N ALA A 255 -8.87 -13.22 -4.58
CA ALA A 255 -10.12 -13.99 -4.60
C ALA A 255 -11.37 -13.10 -4.54
N GLY A 256 -11.37 -12.05 -3.71
CA GLY A 256 -12.59 -11.28 -3.46
C GLY A 256 -13.49 -11.99 -2.45
N HIS A 257 -14.27 -11.21 -1.73
CA HIS A 257 -15.30 -11.69 -0.81
C HIS A 257 -16.55 -10.89 -1.12
N GLU A 258 -17.72 -11.48 -0.86
CA GLU A 258 -18.99 -10.76 -1.01
C GLU A 258 -18.98 -9.49 -0.17
N LYS A 259 -19.61 -8.46 -0.72
CA LYS A 259 -19.67 -7.11 -0.16
C LYS A 259 -21.11 -6.80 0.21
N ASP A 260 -21.28 -6.19 1.37
CA ASP A 260 -22.57 -5.64 1.77
C ASP A 260 -22.88 -4.37 0.96
N GLU A 261 -24.17 -3.99 0.86
CA GLU A 261 -24.63 -2.77 0.15
C GLU A 261 -24.03 -1.47 0.71
N ASP A 262 -23.45 -1.52 1.92
CA ASP A 262 -22.86 -0.37 2.62
C ASP A 262 -21.34 -0.24 2.44
N GLU A 263 -20.77 -1.00 1.50
CA GLU A 263 -19.37 -0.94 1.06
C GLU A 263 -19.24 -0.38 -0.38
N ALA A 264 -18.01 -0.04 -0.79
CA ALA A 264 -17.76 0.35 -2.17
C ALA A 264 -17.84 -0.88 -3.10
N ASP A 265 -18.54 -0.75 -4.24
CA ASP A 265 -18.68 -1.82 -5.23
C ASP A 265 -17.31 -2.14 -5.85
N THR A 266 -16.68 -3.18 -5.32
CA THR A 266 -15.36 -3.66 -5.71
C THR A 266 -15.38 -5.17 -5.72
N VAL A 267 -14.71 -5.76 -6.71
CA VAL A 267 -14.74 -7.21 -6.93
C VAL A 267 -13.33 -7.83 -6.90
N GLY A 268 -13.29 -9.13 -6.60
CA GLY A 268 -12.14 -9.98 -6.87
C GLY A 268 -12.55 -11.14 -7.79
N CYS A 269 -11.64 -12.07 -8.04
CA CYS A 269 -11.81 -13.17 -8.99
C CYS A 269 -13.10 -13.97 -8.78
N CYS A 270 -13.39 -14.40 -7.55
CA CYS A 270 -14.56 -15.21 -7.19
C CYS A 270 -15.86 -14.39 -7.19
N THR A 271 -15.77 -13.06 -7.19
CA THR A 271 -16.94 -12.16 -7.15
C THR A 271 -17.05 -11.31 -8.41
N LEU A 272 -16.37 -11.70 -9.51
CA LEU A 272 -16.51 -11.03 -10.80
C LEU A 272 -17.97 -11.11 -11.25
N LYS A 273 -18.46 -10.04 -11.87
CA LYS A 273 -19.78 -9.96 -12.51
C LYS A 273 -19.65 -10.12 -14.03
N VAL A 274 -20.76 -10.38 -14.71
CA VAL A 274 -20.80 -10.58 -16.17
C VAL A 274 -20.20 -9.40 -16.94
N GLU A 275 -20.47 -8.17 -16.51
CA GLU A 275 -19.98 -6.93 -17.12
C GLU A 275 -18.49 -6.68 -16.91
N ASN A 276 -17.85 -7.35 -15.94
CA ASN A 276 -16.42 -7.15 -15.65
C ASN A 276 -15.49 -7.84 -16.65
N VAL A 277 -16.04 -8.68 -17.52
CA VAL A 277 -15.31 -9.46 -18.51
C VAL A 277 -15.92 -9.29 -19.89
N GLU A 278 -15.10 -9.23 -20.93
CA GLU A 278 -15.52 -9.18 -22.33
C GLU A 278 -14.74 -10.26 -23.10
N CYS A 279 -15.45 -11.12 -23.84
CA CYS A 279 -14.85 -12.21 -24.60
C CYS A 279 -14.64 -11.74 -26.05
N ALA A 280 -13.40 -11.63 -26.48
CA ALA A 280 -13.01 -11.26 -27.83
C ALA A 280 -12.37 -12.47 -28.54
N PRO A 281 -12.98 -13.00 -29.61
CA PRO A 281 -12.42 -14.13 -30.35
C PRO A 281 -11.00 -13.83 -30.92
N PRO A 282 -10.14 -14.84 -31.10
CA PRO A 282 -10.42 -16.27 -30.89
C PRO A 282 -10.32 -16.73 -29.43
N ASN A 283 -9.49 -16.09 -28.60
CA ASN A 283 -9.20 -16.53 -27.22
C ASN A 283 -8.77 -15.39 -26.28
N HIS A 284 -9.25 -14.16 -26.49
CA HIS A 284 -8.92 -13.01 -25.67
C HIS A 284 -10.01 -12.72 -24.64
N ILE A 285 -9.62 -12.51 -23.38
CA ILE A 285 -10.53 -12.01 -22.35
C ILE A 285 -10.04 -10.64 -21.91
N LYS A 286 -10.89 -9.64 -22.08
CA LYS A 286 -10.68 -8.31 -21.54
C LYS A 286 -11.38 -8.19 -20.18
N PHE A 287 -10.63 -7.77 -19.19
CA PHE A 287 -11.09 -7.50 -17.84
C PHE A 287 -11.15 -6.00 -17.60
N ASP A 288 -12.25 -5.52 -17.02
CA ASP A 288 -12.39 -4.15 -16.57
C ASP A 288 -13.27 -4.08 -15.32
N PHE A 289 -12.65 -3.85 -14.17
CA PHE A 289 -13.36 -3.74 -12.91
C PHE A 289 -12.58 -2.95 -11.85
N LEU A 290 -13.28 -2.49 -10.82
CA LEU A 290 -12.66 -1.90 -9.64
C LEU A 290 -12.32 -2.98 -8.61
N GLY A 291 -11.04 -3.16 -8.32
CA GLY A 291 -10.57 -4.09 -7.29
C GLY A 291 -10.48 -3.44 -5.91
N LYS A 292 -9.73 -4.08 -5.00
CA LYS A 292 -9.43 -3.55 -3.66
C LYS A 292 -8.98 -2.08 -3.73
N ASP A 293 -9.48 -1.27 -2.79
CA ASP A 293 -9.23 0.17 -2.70
C ASP A 293 -9.76 0.99 -3.89
N SER A 294 -10.70 0.40 -4.66
CA SER A 294 -11.28 0.96 -5.90
C SER A 294 -10.23 1.26 -6.97
N ILE A 295 -9.15 0.47 -7.01
CA ILE A 295 -8.14 0.55 -8.06
C ILE A 295 -8.63 -0.26 -9.27
N ARG A 296 -8.75 0.40 -10.41
CA ARG A 296 -9.17 -0.24 -11.66
C ARG A 296 -8.16 -1.30 -12.09
N TYR A 297 -8.65 -2.47 -12.45
CA TYR A 297 -7.92 -3.52 -13.15
C TYR A 297 -8.44 -3.54 -14.58
N GLU A 298 -7.62 -3.07 -15.51
CA GLU A 298 -7.89 -3.14 -16.95
C GLU A 298 -6.79 -3.96 -17.59
N ASN A 299 -7.15 -5.10 -18.19
CA ASN A 299 -6.18 -5.99 -18.82
C ASN A 299 -6.85 -6.86 -19.88
N THR A 300 -6.21 -7.03 -21.03
CA THR A 300 -6.63 -7.98 -22.06
C THR A 300 -5.60 -9.10 -22.12
N VAL A 301 -6.06 -10.34 -21.96
CA VAL A 301 -5.17 -11.49 -21.84
C VAL A 301 -5.60 -12.61 -22.79
N ASP A 302 -4.59 -13.24 -23.38
CA ASP A 302 -4.75 -14.47 -24.13
C ASP A 302 -4.93 -15.62 -23.14
N VAL A 303 -5.97 -16.42 -23.34
CA VAL A 303 -6.25 -17.58 -22.49
C VAL A 303 -6.31 -18.85 -23.31
N GLU A 304 -6.23 -19.97 -22.63
CA GLU A 304 -6.47 -21.29 -23.23
C GLU A 304 -7.88 -21.38 -23.81
N ASP A 305 -8.04 -22.05 -24.96
CA ASP A 305 -9.33 -22.19 -25.66
C ASP A 305 -10.45 -22.70 -24.76
N LYS A 306 -10.14 -23.63 -23.86
CA LYS A 306 -11.08 -24.20 -22.89
C LYS A 306 -11.53 -23.18 -21.85
N VAL A 307 -10.61 -22.32 -21.39
CA VAL A 307 -10.92 -21.23 -20.47
C VAL A 307 -11.82 -20.21 -21.16
N PHE A 308 -11.51 -19.80 -22.39
CA PHE A 308 -12.33 -18.88 -23.18
C PHE A 308 -13.77 -19.39 -23.33
N LYS A 309 -13.94 -20.63 -23.80
CA LYS A 309 -15.26 -21.27 -23.98
C LYS A 309 -16.04 -21.39 -22.67
N ASN A 310 -15.36 -21.71 -21.57
CA ASN A 310 -16.00 -21.76 -20.25
C ASN A 310 -16.49 -20.38 -19.81
N VAL A 311 -15.70 -19.31 -20.04
CA VAL A 311 -16.11 -17.94 -19.68
C VAL A 311 -17.28 -17.48 -20.54
N GLU A 312 -17.27 -17.73 -21.86
CA GLU A 312 -18.42 -17.45 -22.72
C GLU A 312 -19.70 -18.13 -22.20
N LEU A 313 -19.60 -19.41 -21.81
CA LEU A 313 -20.71 -20.16 -21.23
C LEU A 313 -21.19 -19.52 -19.91
N PHE A 314 -20.26 -19.23 -18.99
CA PHE A 314 -20.59 -18.70 -17.67
C PHE A 314 -21.14 -17.27 -17.70
N LYS A 315 -20.79 -16.50 -18.74
CA LYS A 315 -21.39 -15.20 -19.03
C LYS A 315 -22.80 -15.32 -19.60
N ARG A 316 -23.04 -16.32 -20.45
CA ARG A 316 -24.32 -16.46 -21.18
C ARG A 316 -25.42 -16.98 -20.29
N GLU A 317 -25.14 -18.00 -19.48
CA GLU A 317 -26.16 -18.74 -18.75
C GLU A 317 -25.72 -19.05 -17.32
N ASN A 318 -26.68 -19.24 -16.41
CA ASN A 318 -26.46 -19.65 -15.04
C ASN A 318 -26.48 -21.19 -14.87
N GLN A 319 -26.33 -21.67 -13.64
CA GLN A 319 -26.29 -23.11 -13.34
C GLN A 319 -27.55 -23.89 -13.75
N SER A 320 -28.70 -23.21 -13.85
CA SER A 320 -29.95 -23.80 -14.33
C SER A 320 -30.16 -23.63 -15.84
N GLY A 321 -29.17 -23.10 -16.57
CA GLY A 321 -29.25 -22.85 -18.01
C GLY A 321 -30.05 -21.60 -18.39
N LYS A 322 -30.41 -20.73 -17.43
CA LYS A 322 -31.12 -19.47 -17.72
C LYS A 322 -30.13 -18.38 -18.11
N PRO A 323 -30.50 -17.44 -19.00
CA PRO A 323 -29.63 -16.33 -19.37
C PRO A 323 -29.20 -15.47 -18.17
N LYS A 324 -27.94 -15.01 -18.15
CA LYS A 324 -27.47 -14.00 -17.18
C LYS A 324 -27.59 -12.58 -17.73
N LYS A 325 -27.66 -11.62 -16.81
CA LYS A 325 -27.68 -10.18 -17.09
C LYS A 325 -26.52 -9.47 -16.37
N GLU A 326 -26.35 -8.20 -16.69
CA GLU A 326 -25.47 -7.30 -15.95
C GLU A 326 -25.84 -7.27 -14.46
N GLY A 327 -24.83 -7.31 -13.60
CA GLY A 327 -24.94 -7.43 -12.15
C GLY A 327 -24.88 -8.88 -11.64
N ASP A 328 -25.18 -9.88 -12.48
CA ASP A 328 -25.07 -11.29 -12.07
C ASP A 328 -23.60 -11.71 -11.93
N GLN A 329 -23.30 -12.56 -10.94
CA GLN A 329 -21.96 -13.11 -10.76
C GLN A 329 -21.55 -13.97 -11.96
N LEU A 330 -20.31 -13.83 -12.43
CA LEU A 330 -19.71 -14.69 -13.44
C LEU A 330 -19.58 -16.13 -12.91
N PHE A 331 -19.04 -16.26 -11.69
CA PHE A 331 -18.94 -17.51 -10.95
C PHE A 331 -19.95 -17.49 -9.81
N GLU A 332 -20.94 -18.40 -9.85
CA GLU A 332 -22.10 -18.38 -8.94
C GLU A 332 -22.25 -19.68 -8.14
N CYS A 333 -21.47 -20.70 -8.50
CA CYS A 333 -21.57 -22.03 -7.91
C CYS A 333 -20.64 -22.22 -6.70
N PHE A 334 -19.82 -21.22 -6.34
CA PHE A 334 -18.83 -21.33 -5.26
C PHE A 334 -18.40 -19.94 -4.76
N ASP A 335 -17.86 -19.88 -3.56
CA ASP A 335 -17.23 -18.67 -3.01
C ASP A 335 -15.72 -18.84 -2.69
N ALA A 336 -15.08 -17.79 -2.19
CA ALA A 336 -13.66 -17.86 -1.85
C ALA A 336 -13.32 -18.88 -0.74
N GLN A 337 -14.27 -19.20 0.15
CA GLN A 337 -14.10 -20.19 1.20
C GLN A 337 -14.13 -21.60 0.63
N ASP A 338 -15.06 -21.90 -0.29
CA ASP A 338 -15.11 -23.18 -1.01
C ASP A 338 -13.79 -23.46 -1.72
N LEU A 339 -13.27 -22.44 -2.42
CA LEU A 339 -11.98 -22.56 -3.11
C LEU A 339 -10.82 -22.81 -2.13
N ASN A 340 -10.83 -22.17 -0.95
CA ASN A 340 -9.81 -22.42 0.08
C ASN A 340 -9.92 -23.83 0.69
N VAL A 341 -11.13 -24.38 0.85
CA VAL A 341 -11.32 -25.76 1.27
C VAL A 341 -10.65 -26.70 0.26
N ARG A 342 -10.93 -26.50 -1.04
CA ARG A 342 -10.34 -27.34 -2.08
C ARG A 342 -8.82 -27.25 -2.14
N LEU A 343 -8.27 -26.05 -1.95
CA LEU A 343 -6.82 -25.84 -1.96
C LEU A 343 -6.10 -26.54 -0.79
N LYS A 344 -6.73 -26.64 0.39
CA LYS A 344 -6.16 -27.35 1.54
C LYS A 344 -5.95 -28.84 1.27
N ASP A 345 -6.83 -29.46 0.48
CA ASP A 345 -6.67 -30.86 0.07
C ASP A 345 -5.46 -31.08 -0.84
N LEU A 346 -5.12 -30.07 -1.65
CA LEU A 346 -3.98 -30.13 -2.57
C LEU A 346 -2.65 -29.87 -1.87
N MET A 347 -2.67 -29.03 -0.84
CA MET A 347 -1.50 -28.73 -0.01
C MET A 347 -1.96 -28.19 1.35
N GLU A 348 -1.48 -28.81 2.42
CA GLU A 348 -1.79 -28.38 3.79
C GLU A 348 -1.43 -26.89 4.00
N GLY A 349 -2.41 -26.13 4.48
CA GLY A 349 -2.28 -24.70 4.76
C GLY A 349 -2.30 -23.79 3.53
N LEU A 350 -2.55 -24.33 2.33
CA LEU A 350 -2.70 -23.54 1.11
C LEU A 350 -4.01 -22.74 1.10
N SER A 351 -3.94 -21.54 0.55
CA SER A 351 -5.10 -20.67 0.32
C SER A 351 -4.86 -19.81 -0.92
N VAL A 352 -5.91 -19.20 -1.45
CA VAL A 352 -5.87 -18.28 -2.60
C VAL A 352 -4.84 -17.13 -2.43
N LYS A 353 -4.58 -16.69 -1.19
CA LYS A 353 -3.62 -15.61 -0.89
C LYS A 353 -2.16 -16.04 -1.13
N VAL A 354 -1.87 -17.34 -1.04
CA VAL A 354 -0.51 -17.87 -1.20
C VAL A 354 -0.04 -17.72 -2.66
N PHE A 355 -0.91 -17.94 -3.64
CA PHE A 355 -0.60 -17.80 -5.07
C PHE A 355 -0.03 -16.42 -5.40
N ARG A 356 -0.64 -15.35 -4.89
CA ARG A 356 -0.16 -13.99 -5.13
C ARG A 356 1.22 -13.74 -4.52
N THR A 357 1.52 -14.34 -3.37
CA THR A 357 2.85 -14.25 -2.73
C THR A 357 3.89 -15.05 -3.51
N TYR A 358 3.53 -16.27 -3.93
CA TYR A 358 4.35 -17.13 -4.77
C TYR A 358 4.68 -16.46 -6.10
N ASN A 359 3.67 -16.04 -6.87
CA ASN A 359 3.83 -15.40 -8.17
C ASN A 359 4.66 -14.12 -8.09
N ALA A 360 4.44 -13.28 -7.06
CA ALA A 360 5.23 -12.08 -6.87
C ALA A 360 6.71 -12.40 -6.57
N SER A 361 6.96 -13.35 -5.67
CA SER A 361 8.32 -13.72 -5.24
C SER A 361 9.09 -14.42 -6.35
N ILE A 362 8.50 -15.44 -7.00
CA ILE A 362 9.16 -16.18 -8.08
C ILE A 362 9.42 -15.29 -9.31
N THR A 363 8.52 -14.32 -9.59
CA THR A 363 8.74 -13.37 -10.67
C THR A 363 9.91 -12.44 -10.38
N LEU A 364 10.03 -11.93 -9.14
CA LEU A 364 11.19 -11.12 -8.76
C LEU A 364 12.49 -11.92 -8.88
N ASP A 365 12.52 -13.13 -8.31
CA ASP A 365 13.70 -14.00 -8.31
C ASP A 365 14.17 -14.29 -9.75
N ARG A 366 13.24 -14.64 -10.64
CA ARG A 366 13.53 -14.87 -12.06
C ARG A 366 14.05 -13.61 -12.76
N LEU A 367 13.36 -12.47 -12.63
CA LEU A 367 13.75 -11.24 -13.32
C LEU A 367 15.11 -10.70 -12.86
N LEU A 368 15.43 -10.84 -11.57
CA LEU A 368 16.74 -10.46 -11.06
C LEU A 368 17.84 -11.37 -11.61
N ALA A 369 17.60 -12.69 -11.70
CA ALA A 369 18.56 -13.62 -12.28
C ALA A 369 18.79 -13.36 -13.79
N GLU A 370 17.72 -13.14 -14.56
CA GLU A 370 17.82 -12.76 -15.97
C GLU A 370 18.59 -11.44 -16.15
N GLY A 371 18.39 -10.48 -15.24
CA GLY A 371 19.11 -9.22 -15.22
C GLY A 371 20.61 -9.36 -14.88
N GLU A 372 20.96 -10.27 -13.97
CA GLU A 372 22.34 -10.61 -13.63
C GLU A 372 23.07 -11.24 -14.84
N GLU A 373 22.39 -12.09 -15.62
CA GLU A 373 22.94 -12.73 -16.82
C GLU A 373 23.12 -11.77 -18.00
N ALA A 374 22.23 -10.78 -18.15
CA ALA A 374 22.20 -9.90 -19.31
C ALA A 374 23.33 -8.85 -19.38
N ALA A 375 24.12 -8.68 -18.31
CA ALA A 375 25.29 -7.78 -18.18
C ALA A 375 25.17 -6.43 -18.92
N SER A 376 24.73 -5.37 -18.23
CA SER A 376 24.66 -4.01 -18.79
C SER A 376 25.78 -3.10 -18.27
N ALA A 377 26.26 -2.16 -19.10
CA ALA A 377 27.22 -1.13 -18.68
C ALA A 377 26.67 -0.23 -17.55
N GLU A 378 25.34 -0.04 -17.47
CA GLU A 378 24.72 0.70 -16.36
C GLU A 378 24.85 -0.05 -15.02
N ALA A 379 24.83 -1.39 -15.06
CA ALA A 379 24.96 -2.28 -13.90
C ALA A 379 26.39 -2.34 -13.31
N GLU A 380 27.36 -1.62 -13.88
CA GLU A 380 28.67 -1.41 -13.27
C GLU A 380 28.60 -0.47 -12.04
N THR A 381 27.55 0.33 -11.94
CA THR A 381 27.33 1.25 -10.81
C THR A 381 26.29 0.73 -9.83
N VAL A 382 26.41 1.11 -8.56
CA VAL A 382 25.39 0.80 -7.52
C VAL A 382 24.03 1.38 -7.91
N GLU A 383 23.99 2.58 -8.50
CA GLU A 383 22.73 3.21 -8.92
C GLU A 383 22.07 2.50 -10.10
N GLY A 384 22.83 2.01 -11.07
CA GLY A 384 22.30 1.18 -12.14
C GLY A 384 21.73 -0.13 -11.60
N ARG A 385 22.47 -0.85 -10.75
CA ARG A 385 21.96 -2.08 -10.10
C ARG A 385 20.65 -1.84 -9.34
N VAL A 386 20.56 -0.72 -8.59
CA VAL A 386 19.32 -0.34 -7.88
C VAL A 386 18.19 -0.02 -8.86
N ALA A 387 18.48 0.63 -9.99
CA ALA A 387 17.49 0.87 -11.03
C ALA A 387 16.98 -0.46 -11.62
N ASP A 388 17.86 -1.43 -11.86
CA ASP A 388 17.53 -2.76 -12.38
C ASP A 388 16.60 -3.51 -11.42
N TYR A 389 16.94 -3.51 -10.12
CA TYR A 389 16.07 -4.04 -9.08
C TYR A 389 14.69 -3.37 -9.07
N ASN A 390 14.65 -2.04 -9.21
CA ASN A 390 13.39 -1.32 -9.24
C ASN A 390 12.56 -1.61 -10.48
N ARG A 391 13.19 -1.89 -11.63
CA ARG A 391 12.50 -2.37 -12.84
C ARG A 391 11.93 -3.78 -12.63
N ALA A 392 12.69 -4.71 -12.05
CA ALA A 392 12.18 -6.04 -11.71
C ALA A 392 10.99 -5.98 -10.74
N ASN A 393 11.06 -5.14 -9.70
CA ASN A 393 9.93 -4.93 -8.77
C ASN A 393 8.76 -4.18 -9.43
N LYS A 394 8.99 -3.35 -10.45
CA LYS A 394 7.92 -2.71 -11.24
C LYS A 394 7.08 -3.77 -11.94
N GLU A 395 7.70 -4.76 -12.58
CA GLU A 395 6.98 -5.85 -13.23
C GLU A 395 6.14 -6.65 -12.23
N VAL A 396 6.67 -6.93 -11.03
CA VAL A 396 5.88 -7.58 -9.96
C VAL A 396 4.72 -6.69 -9.51
N ALA A 397 4.93 -5.39 -9.41
CA ALA A 397 3.88 -4.45 -9.04
C ALA A 397 2.80 -4.35 -10.12
N ILE A 398 3.15 -4.43 -11.41
CA ILE A 398 2.21 -4.51 -12.53
C ILE A 398 1.40 -5.80 -12.46
N LEU A 399 2.07 -6.96 -12.30
CA LEU A 399 1.41 -8.26 -12.10
C LEU A 399 0.39 -8.21 -10.95
N CYS A 400 0.74 -7.54 -9.86
CA CYS A 400 -0.13 -7.38 -8.71
C CYS A 400 -1.16 -6.24 -8.83
N ASN A 401 -1.18 -5.49 -9.93
CA ASN A 401 -1.96 -4.27 -10.11
C ASN A 401 -1.78 -3.24 -8.97
N HIS A 402 -0.54 -3.04 -8.51
CA HIS A 402 -0.19 -2.02 -7.51
C HIS A 402 0.03 -0.66 -8.18
N GLN A 403 -1.07 0.01 -8.52
CA GLN A 403 -1.05 1.32 -9.16
C GLN A 403 -1.09 2.47 -8.15
N ARG A 404 -0.64 3.65 -8.57
CA ARG A 404 -0.87 4.93 -7.89
C ARG A 404 -1.09 6.04 -8.92
N SER A 405 -1.81 7.07 -8.54
CA SER A 405 -1.84 8.30 -9.31
C SER A 405 -0.47 8.98 -9.32
N VAL A 406 -0.19 9.73 -10.38
CA VAL A 406 1.01 10.56 -10.47
C VAL A 406 0.98 11.58 -9.31
N PRO A 407 2.03 11.66 -8.47
CA PRO A 407 2.05 12.61 -7.37
C PRO A 407 1.88 14.05 -7.86
N LYS A 408 1.08 14.88 -7.15
CA LYS A 408 0.85 16.29 -7.52
C LYS A 408 2.12 17.12 -7.69
N ALA A 409 3.20 16.76 -6.98
CA ALA A 409 4.48 17.46 -7.05
C ALA A 409 5.47 16.83 -8.06
N HIS A 410 5.07 15.81 -8.82
CA HIS A 410 5.96 15.06 -9.71
C HIS A 410 6.54 15.96 -10.80
N GLU A 411 5.71 16.72 -11.51
CA GLU A 411 6.11 17.63 -12.58
C GLU A 411 7.17 18.63 -12.10
N ASN A 412 6.87 19.39 -11.05
CA ASN A 412 7.81 20.35 -10.44
C ASN A 412 9.12 19.70 -9.96
N GLN A 413 9.08 18.42 -9.56
CA GLN A 413 10.28 17.69 -9.16
C GLN A 413 11.09 17.22 -10.37
N MET A 414 10.44 16.86 -11.47
CA MET A 414 11.10 16.47 -12.72
C MET A 414 11.73 17.67 -13.42
N GLU A 415 11.05 18.81 -13.45
CA GLU A 415 11.58 20.08 -13.97
C GLU A 415 12.89 20.46 -13.26
N LYS A 416 12.89 20.50 -11.92
CA LYS A 416 14.10 20.78 -11.12
C LYS A 416 15.21 19.75 -11.32
N LEU A 417 14.87 18.51 -11.61
CA LEU A 417 15.87 17.47 -11.89
C LEU A 417 16.47 17.67 -13.29
N GLN A 418 15.65 18.06 -14.26
CA GLN A 418 16.05 18.36 -15.62
C GLN A 418 16.96 19.58 -15.69
N GLU A 419 16.63 20.67 -15.00
CA GLU A 419 17.50 21.86 -14.89
C GLU A 419 18.91 21.50 -14.38
N LYS A 420 18.99 20.65 -13.35
CA LYS A 420 20.26 20.18 -12.81
C LYS A 420 21.01 19.28 -13.78
N LEU A 421 20.30 18.41 -14.51
CA LEU A 421 20.89 17.58 -15.55
C LEU A 421 21.51 18.43 -16.65
N ASP A 422 20.81 19.45 -17.12
CA ASP A 422 21.29 20.31 -18.19
C ASP A 422 22.51 21.14 -17.77
N ALA A 423 22.53 21.61 -16.51
CA ALA A 423 23.72 22.24 -15.93
C ALA A 423 24.93 21.30 -15.92
N VAL A 424 24.77 20.05 -15.47
CA VAL A 424 25.87 19.06 -15.44
C VAL A 424 26.29 18.65 -16.86
N ARG A 425 25.35 18.53 -17.80
CA ARG A 425 25.66 18.28 -19.22
C ARG A 425 26.51 19.40 -19.81
N GLN A 426 26.21 20.64 -19.45
CA GLN A 426 27.02 21.79 -19.89
C GLN A 426 28.43 21.72 -19.31
N GLU A 427 28.58 21.46 -18.00
CA GLU A 427 29.90 21.29 -17.37
C GLU A 427 30.72 20.16 -18.01
N VAL A 428 30.09 19.04 -18.39
CA VAL A 428 30.75 17.93 -19.10
C VAL A 428 31.24 18.39 -20.48
N LYS A 429 30.43 19.13 -21.24
CA LYS A 429 30.84 19.67 -22.55
C LYS A 429 32.01 20.64 -22.43
N ASP A 430 31.98 21.51 -21.42
CA ASP A 430 33.05 22.49 -21.18
C ASP A 430 34.37 21.76 -20.82
N LEU A 431 34.31 20.76 -19.94
CA LEU A 431 35.47 19.94 -19.59
C LEU A 431 36.00 19.10 -20.77
N GLN A 432 35.14 18.62 -21.66
CA GLN A 432 35.57 17.96 -22.91
C GLN A 432 36.33 18.93 -23.84
N ALA A 433 35.85 20.16 -23.95
CA ALA A 433 36.53 21.21 -24.72
C ALA A 433 37.88 21.58 -24.10
N ASP A 434 37.95 21.74 -22.78
CA ASP A 434 39.19 22.01 -22.05
C ASP A 434 40.19 20.86 -22.17
N LEU A 435 39.73 19.61 -22.14
CA LEU A 435 40.62 18.46 -22.33
C LEU A 435 41.26 18.48 -23.73
N LYS A 436 40.47 18.83 -24.75
CA LYS A 436 40.97 18.99 -26.13
C LYS A 436 41.98 20.14 -26.24
N ARG A 437 41.77 21.24 -25.52
CA ARG A 437 42.71 22.38 -25.46
C ARG A 437 44.00 22.01 -24.74
N ALA A 438 43.91 21.32 -23.61
CA ALA A 438 45.05 20.85 -22.83
C ALA A 438 45.95 19.93 -23.66
N LYS A 439 45.36 18.96 -24.39
CA LYS A 439 46.06 18.08 -25.34
C LYS A 439 46.76 18.83 -26.48
N ALA A 440 46.23 19.99 -26.86
CA ALA A 440 46.81 20.85 -27.88
C ALA A 440 47.81 21.88 -27.31
N GLY A 441 48.15 21.82 -26.02
CA GLY A 441 49.05 22.77 -25.35
C GLY A 441 48.48 24.20 -25.21
N LYS A 442 47.16 24.37 -25.38
CA LYS A 442 46.49 25.66 -25.30
C LYS A 442 46.00 25.95 -23.88
N LYS A 443 45.98 27.23 -23.51
CA LYS A 443 45.38 27.72 -22.25
C LYS A 443 43.86 27.60 -22.29
N GLY A 444 43.24 27.55 -21.11
CA GLY A 444 41.78 27.60 -20.96
C GLY A 444 41.21 28.95 -21.38
N GLU A 445 39.88 29.00 -21.50
CA GLU A 445 39.16 30.25 -21.81
C GLU A 445 39.37 31.34 -20.75
N ASP A 446 39.67 30.94 -19.51
CA ASP A 446 40.03 31.82 -18.40
C ASP A 446 41.53 32.21 -18.37
N GLY A 447 42.29 31.83 -19.41
CA GLY A 447 43.72 32.13 -19.55
C GLY A 447 44.64 31.27 -18.66
N LYS A 448 44.11 30.29 -17.92
CA LYS A 448 44.92 29.41 -17.06
C LYS A 448 45.54 28.26 -17.85
N VAL A 449 46.67 27.76 -17.34
CA VAL A 449 47.32 26.56 -17.88
C VAL A 449 46.48 25.35 -17.49
N LEU A 450 45.97 24.64 -18.50
CA LEU A 450 45.24 23.40 -18.31
C LEU A 450 46.22 22.23 -18.20
N ARG A 451 46.13 21.47 -17.11
CA ARG A 451 46.87 20.21 -16.96
C ARG A 451 45.95 19.07 -17.41
N GLU A 452 46.36 18.34 -18.45
CA GLU A 452 45.55 17.29 -19.07
C GLU A 452 44.99 16.30 -18.05
N GLU A 453 45.84 15.76 -17.18
CA GLU A 453 45.48 14.78 -16.16
C GLU A 453 44.41 15.31 -15.18
N VAL A 454 44.49 16.58 -14.79
CA VAL A 454 43.53 17.21 -13.88
C VAL A 454 42.17 17.42 -14.56
N VAL A 455 42.17 17.81 -15.83
CA VAL A 455 40.93 18.01 -16.59
C VAL A 455 40.27 16.67 -16.90
N ALA A 456 41.05 15.65 -17.26
CA ALA A 456 40.57 14.29 -17.49
C ALA A 456 39.89 13.70 -16.24
N GLY A 457 40.54 13.78 -15.07
CA GLY A 457 39.96 13.29 -13.82
C GLY A 457 38.71 14.07 -13.37
N LYS A 458 38.61 15.36 -13.68
CA LYS A 458 37.37 16.14 -13.45
C LYS A 458 36.25 15.71 -14.40
N LEU A 459 36.58 15.52 -15.68
CA LEU A 459 35.63 15.09 -16.70
C LEU A 459 35.03 13.72 -16.34
N GLU A 460 35.87 12.76 -15.96
CA GLU A 460 35.44 11.41 -15.56
C GLU A 460 34.45 11.46 -14.38
N LYS A 461 34.78 12.22 -13.32
CA LYS A 461 33.88 12.42 -12.17
C LYS A 461 32.54 13.03 -12.58
N LYS A 462 32.55 14.01 -13.49
CA LYS A 462 31.33 14.68 -13.97
C LYS A 462 30.51 13.79 -14.90
N GLN A 463 31.14 12.97 -15.72
CA GLN A 463 30.47 11.94 -16.53
C GLN A 463 29.80 10.88 -15.65
N ALA A 464 30.48 10.40 -14.61
CA ALA A 464 29.88 9.48 -13.63
C ALA A 464 28.70 10.13 -12.87
N GLN A 465 28.83 11.40 -12.47
CA GLN A 465 27.73 12.16 -11.86
C GLN A 465 26.53 12.28 -12.82
N LEU A 466 26.79 12.60 -14.09
CA LEU A 466 25.77 12.75 -15.12
C LEU A 466 25.00 11.44 -15.33
N LEU A 467 25.71 10.33 -15.54
CA LEU A 467 25.12 9.00 -15.71
C LEU A 467 24.20 8.65 -14.54
N LYS A 468 24.66 8.84 -13.31
CA LYS A 468 23.86 8.60 -12.10
C LYS A 468 22.59 9.44 -12.05
N MET A 469 22.66 10.72 -12.43
CA MET A 469 21.50 11.60 -12.46
C MET A 469 20.51 11.20 -13.56
N GLU A 470 21.00 10.77 -14.73
CA GLU A 470 20.17 10.32 -15.84
C GLU A 470 19.42 9.03 -15.49
N ILE A 471 20.10 8.04 -14.89
CA ILE A 471 19.49 6.81 -14.37
C ILE A 471 18.40 7.14 -13.34
N THR A 472 18.69 8.07 -12.41
CA THR A 472 17.73 8.48 -11.38
C THR A 472 16.50 9.16 -11.98
N ALA A 473 16.68 10.05 -12.96
CA ALA A 473 15.59 10.75 -13.63
C ALA A 473 14.69 9.79 -14.41
N LYS A 474 15.30 8.91 -15.20
CA LYS A 474 14.59 7.87 -15.96
C LYS A 474 13.81 6.94 -15.03
N SER A 475 14.47 6.41 -13.99
CA SER A 475 13.81 5.54 -13.01
C SER A 475 12.62 6.23 -12.33
N LYS A 476 12.76 7.52 -11.97
CA LYS A 476 11.68 8.27 -11.32
C LYS A 476 10.47 8.47 -12.25
N GLU A 477 10.73 8.74 -13.51
CA GLU A 477 9.69 8.90 -14.54
C GLU A 477 8.99 7.56 -14.83
N ASP A 478 9.76 6.49 -15.02
CA ASP A 478 9.26 5.14 -15.31
C ASP A 478 8.39 4.57 -14.19
N LEU A 479 8.59 5.02 -12.95
CA LEU A 479 7.92 4.52 -11.74
C LEU A 479 6.79 5.45 -11.24
N LYS A 480 6.45 6.52 -11.97
CA LYS A 480 5.51 7.55 -11.48
C LYS A 480 4.11 6.99 -11.18
N THR A 481 3.64 6.02 -11.95
CA THR A 481 2.30 5.41 -11.83
C THR A 481 2.25 4.11 -11.01
N VAL A 482 3.38 3.63 -10.49
CA VAL A 482 3.47 2.30 -9.84
C VAL A 482 3.86 2.41 -8.36
N ALA A 483 3.21 1.63 -7.50
CA ALA A 483 3.42 1.62 -6.05
C ALA A 483 4.32 0.45 -5.61
N LEU A 484 5.64 0.61 -5.78
CA LEU A 484 6.65 -0.42 -5.45
C LEU A 484 6.72 -0.83 -3.96
N GLY A 485 6.26 0.02 -3.05
CA GLY A 485 6.32 -0.27 -1.62
C GLY A 485 5.41 -1.43 -1.21
N THR A 486 4.24 -1.54 -1.84
CA THR A 486 3.23 -2.54 -1.47
C THR A 486 3.70 -3.97 -1.75
N SER A 487 4.32 -4.20 -2.91
CA SER A 487 4.95 -5.49 -3.27
C SER A 487 6.10 -5.81 -2.31
N LYS A 488 7.03 -4.87 -2.14
CA LYS A 488 8.23 -5.02 -1.29
C LYS A 488 7.92 -5.34 0.17
N ILE A 489 6.88 -4.74 0.75
CA ILE A 489 6.54 -4.95 2.16
C ILE A 489 5.85 -6.30 2.40
N ASN A 490 5.02 -6.77 1.46
CA ASN A 490 4.02 -7.81 1.78
C ASN A 490 4.09 -9.07 0.92
N TYR A 491 4.60 -9.00 -0.31
CA TYR A 491 4.45 -10.07 -1.30
C TYR A 491 5.78 -10.62 -1.81
N LEU A 492 6.88 -9.88 -1.64
CA LEU A 492 8.22 -10.29 -2.02
C LEU A 492 8.93 -10.91 -0.82
N ASP A 493 9.45 -12.13 -0.97
CA ASP A 493 10.32 -12.73 0.04
C ASP A 493 11.57 -11.87 0.20
N PRO A 494 11.82 -11.26 1.38
CA PRO A 494 12.95 -10.36 1.57
C PRO A 494 14.30 -11.05 1.35
N ARG A 495 14.38 -12.37 1.49
CA ARG A 495 15.62 -13.13 1.28
C ARG A 495 16.09 -13.08 -0.18
N ILE A 496 15.17 -13.01 -1.15
CA ILE A 496 15.53 -12.81 -2.57
C ILE A 496 16.32 -11.52 -2.72
N THR A 497 15.85 -10.45 -2.09
CA THR A 497 16.48 -9.12 -2.17
C THR A 497 17.81 -9.10 -1.43
N VAL A 498 17.88 -9.70 -0.24
CA VAL A 498 19.13 -9.77 0.53
C VAL A 498 20.20 -10.57 -0.22
N ALA A 499 19.85 -11.74 -0.75
CA ALA A 499 20.77 -12.57 -1.53
C ALA A 499 21.25 -11.84 -2.79
N TRP A 500 20.35 -11.20 -3.53
CA TRP A 500 20.71 -10.36 -4.68
C TRP A 500 21.64 -9.20 -4.29
N CYS A 501 21.37 -8.50 -3.19
CA CYS A 501 22.24 -7.43 -2.69
C CYS A 501 23.64 -7.95 -2.35
N LYS A 502 23.76 -9.14 -1.74
CA LYS A 502 25.04 -9.78 -1.43
C LYS A 502 25.81 -10.14 -2.72
N ARG A 503 25.15 -10.78 -3.69
CA ARG A 503 25.77 -11.16 -4.98
C ARG A 503 26.28 -9.96 -5.79
N ASN A 504 25.55 -8.84 -5.73
CA ASN A 504 25.80 -7.66 -6.54
C ASN A 504 26.45 -6.51 -5.75
N GLU A 505 26.97 -6.77 -4.55
CA GLU A 505 27.63 -5.76 -3.69
C GLU A 505 26.81 -4.46 -3.53
N VAL A 506 25.48 -4.57 -3.49
CA VAL A 506 24.58 -3.43 -3.31
C VAL A 506 24.30 -3.27 -1.82
N PRO A 507 24.60 -2.12 -1.19
CA PRO A 507 24.23 -1.89 0.19
C PRO A 507 22.71 -2.00 0.35
N ILE A 508 22.26 -2.88 1.25
CA ILE A 508 20.83 -3.19 1.44
C ILE A 508 20.00 -1.93 1.75
N GLU A 509 20.61 -0.90 2.35
CA GLU A 509 20.01 0.40 2.69
C GLU A 509 19.54 1.19 1.45
N LYS A 510 20.09 0.86 0.27
CA LYS A 510 19.67 1.45 -1.01
C LYS A 510 18.35 0.87 -1.50
N VAL A 511 17.98 -0.33 -1.03
CA VAL A 511 16.78 -1.05 -1.44
C VAL A 511 15.73 -1.05 -0.33
N PHE A 512 16.14 -1.27 0.92
CA PHE A 512 15.30 -1.26 2.11
C PHE A 512 15.55 -0.02 2.95
N ASN A 513 14.48 0.69 3.28
CA ASN A 513 14.56 1.78 4.26
C ASN A 513 14.65 1.22 5.69
N LYS A 514 14.95 2.10 6.67
CA LYS A 514 15.09 1.73 8.09
C LYS A 514 13.95 0.87 8.65
N SER A 515 12.70 1.14 8.25
CA SER A 515 11.53 0.39 8.71
C SER A 515 11.53 -1.03 8.15
N LEU A 516 11.84 -1.18 6.85
CA LEU A 516 11.94 -2.48 6.19
C LEU A 516 13.09 -3.32 6.72
N LEU A 517 14.26 -2.71 6.97
CA LEU A 517 15.39 -3.40 7.60
C LEU A 517 15.01 -3.96 8.95
N SER A 518 14.33 -3.16 9.77
CA SER A 518 13.89 -3.58 11.11
C SER A 518 12.86 -4.71 11.02
N LYS A 519 11.91 -4.63 10.06
CA LYS A 519 10.89 -5.68 9.84
C LYS A 519 11.51 -6.99 9.38
N PHE A 520 12.46 -6.93 8.46
CA PHE A 520 13.03 -8.09 7.78
C PHE A 520 14.37 -8.54 8.36
N LEU A 521 14.65 -8.21 9.62
CA LEU A 521 15.89 -8.61 10.29
C LEU A 521 16.11 -10.13 10.20
N TRP A 522 15.04 -10.92 10.30
CA TRP A 522 15.06 -12.38 10.18
C TRP A 522 15.59 -12.91 8.83
N ALA A 523 15.61 -12.07 7.78
CA ALA A 523 16.04 -12.45 6.43
C ALA A 523 17.50 -12.06 6.11
N MET A 524 18.16 -11.29 6.98
CA MET A 524 19.46 -10.67 6.67
C MET A 524 20.61 -11.68 6.59
N ASP A 525 20.50 -12.79 7.33
CA ASP A 525 21.53 -13.83 7.40
C ASP A 525 21.48 -14.82 6.23
N VAL A 526 20.59 -14.64 5.25
CA VAL A 526 20.46 -15.58 4.13
C VAL A 526 21.71 -15.60 3.23
N GLU A 527 22.12 -16.78 2.78
CA GLU A 527 23.27 -16.94 1.88
C GLU A 527 23.06 -16.31 0.49
N PRO A 528 24.12 -15.83 -0.18
CA PRO A 528 24.04 -15.25 -1.53
C PRO A 528 23.44 -16.19 -2.57
N GLU A 529 23.53 -17.51 -2.39
CA GLU A 529 23.03 -18.53 -3.31
C GLU A 529 21.52 -18.77 -3.18
N PHE A 530 20.86 -18.12 -2.23
CA PHE A 530 19.43 -18.30 -2.02
C PHE A 530 18.62 -17.94 -3.28
N ARG A 531 17.74 -18.88 -3.63
CA ARG A 531 16.71 -18.76 -4.66
C ARG A 531 15.37 -19.20 -4.06
N PHE A 532 14.32 -18.45 -4.39
CA PHE A 532 12.95 -18.76 -3.99
C PHE A 532 12.41 -19.94 -4.82
#